data_AF-A0A2N3A7L1-F1
#
_entry.id   AF-A0A2N3A7L1-F1
#
_cell.length_a   1.000
_cell.length_b   1.000
_cell.length_c   1.000
_cell.angle_alpha   90.00
_cell.angle_beta   90.00
_cell.angle_gamma   90.00
#
_symmetry.space_group_name_H-M   'P 1'
#
loop_
_entity.id
_entity.type
_entity.pdbx_description
1 polymer ?
#
loop_
_entity_poly.entity_id
_entity_poly.type
_entity_poly.pdbx_seq_one_letter_code
_entity_poly.pdbx_strand_id
1 'polypeptide(L)'
;MNNSGDKLSFSKRKDSGRIKQIGFFAFQLVKLKYQLNNLSRILKPVVPSGEFSMLDKAHLSFSSLFRHMLFSVLCFFAAWMMVVIFQNVIHAFLLYLNGIHFSYSLFTISYLPGDIYEWDEGSMLLIYSLPYFGYLMFGVYLAEKTGRMKQVSWQIRLLLIWISIHLIVYFMVSVLKGVIIYREFGIAFQWVIEVFYLRLVIAAIVIALTSWYVRQRFAYYFLTAVPVKIFLSSDNLKKSWLTWITGIAIIPGVLMAALMWYPEMRINVVVTLFAFVIFVPSFIYASVYIQIIKIPAAGKIVPSYVFIISVLAAIYVILKLLSTQSYIING
;
A
#
# COMPACT_ATOMS: atom_id res chain seq x y z
N MET A 1 -5.83 -42.99 -75.90
CA MET A 1 -6.89 -42.41 -75.05
C MET A 1 -6.24 -41.96 -73.76
N ASN A 2 -6.16 -40.64 -73.55
CA ASN A 2 -5.40 -40.01 -72.46
C ASN A 2 -6.17 -40.07 -71.13
N ASN A 3 -5.50 -40.57 -70.10
CA ASN A 3 -5.90 -40.45 -68.71
C ASN A 3 -5.48 -39.07 -68.18
N SER A 4 -6.43 -38.17 -68.02
CA SER A 4 -6.26 -36.89 -67.29
C SER A 4 -7.09 -36.92 -66.01
N GLY A 5 -6.52 -37.48 -64.95
CA GLY A 5 -7.09 -37.49 -63.61
C GLY A 5 -6.18 -36.78 -62.62
N ASP A 6 -6.78 -35.86 -61.87
CA ASP A 6 -6.38 -35.41 -60.53
C ASP A 6 -5.08 -34.64 -60.33
N LYS A 7 -5.16 -33.31 -60.49
CA LYS A 7 -4.33 -32.34 -59.74
C LYS A 7 -5.09 -31.06 -59.38
N LEU A 8 -6.17 -31.15 -58.61
CA LEU A 8 -6.85 -29.97 -58.04
C LEU A 8 -7.39 -30.21 -56.62
N SER A 9 -6.52 -30.51 -55.65
CA SER A 9 -6.97 -30.64 -54.25
C SER A 9 -5.94 -30.27 -53.17
N PHE A 10 -5.05 -29.29 -53.40
CA PHE A 10 -4.10 -28.87 -52.36
C PHE A 10 -3.99 -27.36 -52.05
N SER A 11 -4.74 -26.46 -52.71
CA SER A 11 -4.62 -25.02 -52.40
C SER A 11 -5.55 -24.52 -51.28
N LYS A 12 -6.68 -25.19 -50.99
CA LYS A 12 -7.68 -24.69 -50.01
C LYS A 12 -7.32 -24.81 -48.52
N ARG A 13 -6.25 -25.55 -48.16
CA ARG A 13 -5.88 -25.73 -46.73
C ARG A 13 -5.02 -24.60 -46.15
N LYS A 14 -4.35 -23.78 -46.98
CA LYS A 14 -3.46 -22.70 -46.50
C LYS A 14 -4.21 -21.42 -46.09
N ASP A 15 -5.39 -21.18 -46.66
CA ASP A 15 -6.17 -19.96 -46.39
C ASP A 15 -7.00 -20.02 -45.09
N SER A 16 -7.40 -21.23 -44.65
CA SER A 16 -8.12 -21.42 -43.38
C SER A 16 -7.31 -21.01 -42.15
N GLY A 17 -5.98 -21.22 -42.18
CA GLY A 17 -5.08 -20.81 -41.09
C GLY A 17 -4.89 -19.29 -41.00
N ARG A 18 -4.80 -18.60 -42.15
CA ARG A 18 -4.70 -17.14 -42.20
C ARG A 18 -5.99 -16.45 -41.74
N ILE A 19 -7.16 -16.98 -42.12
CA ILE A 19 -8.46 -16.42 -41.70
C ILE A 19 -8.64 -16.55 -40.18
N LYS A 20 -8.22 -17.67 -39.56
CA LYS A 20 -8.26 -17.85 -38.10
C LYS A 20 -7.29 -16.92 -37.35
N GLN A 21 -6.08 -16.69 -37.89
CA GLN A 21 -5.14 -15.74 -37.29
C GLN A 21 -5.63 -14.30 -37.40
N ILE A 22 -6.16 -13.89 -38.56
CA ILE A 22 -6.74 -12.55 -38.74
C ILE A 22 -7.93 -12.34 -37.81
N GLY A 23 -8.79 -13.36 -37.64
CA GLY A 23 -9.90 -13.32 -36.66
C GLY A 23 -9.43 -13.19 -35.22
N PHE A 24 -8.35 -13.88 -34.82
CA PHE A 24 -7.77 -13.76 -33.49
C PHE A 24 -7.18 -12.36 -33.23
N PHE A 25 -6.42 -11.81 -34.18
CA PHE A 25 -5.88 -10.45 -34.06
C PHE A 25 -6.98 -9.39 -34.03
N ALA A 26 -8.01 -9.51 -34.87
CA ALA A 26 -9.16 -8.62 -34.86
C ALA A 26 -9.90 -8.67 -33.51
N PHE A 27 -10.09 -9.86 -32.94
CA PHE A 27 -10.69 -10.04 -31.62
C PHE A 27 -9.85 -9.39 -30.50
N GLN A 28 -8.52 -9.57 -30.52
CA GLN A 28 -7.63 -8.91 -29.55
C GLN A 28 -7.65 -7.39 -29.68
N LEU A 29 -7.68 -6.85 -30.90
CA LEU A 29 -7.79 -5.41 -31.16
C LEU A 29 -9.11 -4.83 -30.67
N VAL A 30 -10.23 -5.52 -30.89
CA VAL A 30 -11.55 -5.12 -30.38
C VAL A 30 -11.56 -5.12 -28.84
N LYS A 31 -11.00 -6.16 -28.22
CA LYS A 31 -10.86 -6.25 -26.76
C LYS A 31 -9.99 -5.12 -26.20
N LEU A 32 -8.86 -4.84 -26.84
CA LEU A 32 -7.97 -3.73 -26.46
C LEU A 32 -8.67 -2.38 -26.60
N LYS A 33 -9.36 -2.12 -27.72
CA LYS A 33 -10.13 -0.89 -27.94
C LYS A 33 -11.23 -0.71 -26.88
N TYR A 34 -11.93 -1.79 -26.52
CA TYR A 34 -12.91 -1.76 -25.44
C TYR A 34 -12.27 -1.42 -24.08
N GLN A 35 -11.13 -2.05 -23.76
CA GLN A 35 -10.38 -1.75 -22.54
C GLN A 35 -9.87 -0.30 -22.49
N LEU A 36 -9.34 0.22 -23.60
CA LEU A 36 -8.89 1.60 -23.73
C LEU A 36 -10.05 2.60 -23.59
N ASN A 37 -11.20 2.31 -24.19
CA ASN A 37 -12.41 3.13 -24.02
C ASN A 37 -12.94 3.10 -22.58
N ASN A 38 -12.81 1.96 -21.88
CA ASN A 38 -13.21 1.89 -20.48
C ASN A 38 -12.23 2.68 -19.60
N LEU A 39 -10.92 2.59 -19.87
CA LEU A 39 -9.89 3.36 -19.20
C LEU A 39 -10.08 4.86 -19.43
N SER A 40 -10.40 5.30 -20.66
CA SER A 40 -10.64 6.71 -20.94
C SER A 40 -11.84 7.27 -20.18
N ARG A 41 -12.92 6.49 -20.02
CA ARG A 41 -14.08 6.83 -19.18
C ARG A 41 -13.75 6.91 -17.70
N ILE A 42 -12.81 6.10 -17.21
CA ILE A 42 -12.34 6.15 -15.82
C ILE A 42 -11.43 7.36 -15.60
N LEU A 43 -10.55 7.68 -16.55
CA LEU A 43 -9.63 8.81 -16.47
C LEU A 43 -10.32 10.17 -16.65
N LYS A 44 -11.36 10.23 -17.48
CA LYS A 44 -12.19 11.41 -17.74
C LYS A 44 -13.65 11.07 -17.47
N PRO A 45 -14.08 11.03 -16.21
CA PRO A 45 -15.46 10.69 -15.89
C PRO A 45 -16.42 11.70 -16.50
N VAL A 46 -17.39 11.20 -17.26
CA VAL A 46 -18.47 12.02 -17.81
C VAL A 46 -19.43 12.32 -16.66
N VAL A 47 -19.64 13.61 -16.39
CA VAL A 47 -20.63 14.06 -15.40
C VAL A 47 -22.02 13.66 -15.93
N PRO A 48 -22.81 12.85 -15.20
CA PRO A 48 -24.15 12.52 -15.65
C PRO A 48 -25.00 13.80 -15.75
N SER A 49 -25.81 13.90 -16.81
CA SER A 49 -26.76 14.99 -16.98
C SER A 49 -27.86 14.87 -15.92
N GLY A 50 -27.73 15.63 -14.82
CA GLY A 50 -28.66 15.66 -13.69
C GLY A 50 -28.37 16.82 -12.73
N GLU A 51 -29.17 16.94 -11.66
CA GLU A 51 -29.13 17.97 -10.60
C GLU A 51 -27.91 17.89 -9.68
N PHE A 52 -26.70 17.73 -10.24
CA PHE A 52 -25.49 17.89 -9.46
C PHE A 52 -25.19 19.36 -9.25
N SER A 53 -24.87 19.72 -8.01
CA SER A 53 -24.45 21.07 -7.66
C SER A 53 -23.22 21.48 -8.48
N MET A 54 -23.03 22.79 -8.73
CA MET A 54 -21.82 23.27 -9.41
C MET A 54 -20.54 22.82 -8.69
N LEU A 55 -20.59 22.70 -7.36
CA LEU A 55 -19.50 22.23 -6.53
C LEU A 55 -19.11 20.77 -6.85
N ASP A 56 -20.11 19.89 -6.99
CA ASP A 56 -19.87 18.48 -7.34
C ASP A 56 -19.24 18.35 -8.74
N LYS A 57 -19.67 19.18 -9.69
CA LYS A 57 -19.09 19.21 -11.05
C LYS A 57 -17.65 19.70 -11.05
N ALA A 58 -17.32 20.67 -10.18
CA ALA A 58 -15.95 21.15 -10.02
C ALA A 58 -15.01 20.04 -9.53
N HIS A 59 -15.46 19.18 -8.61
CA HIS A 59 -14.67 18.06 -8.10
C HIS A 59 -14.40 16.96 -9.13
N LEU A 60 -15.31 16.77 -10.09
CA LEU A 60 -15.17 15.77 -11.17
C LEU A 60 -14.32 16.24 -12.36
N SER A 61 -13.97 17.53 -12.42
CA SER A 61 -13.11 18.06 -13.48
C SER A 61 -11.73 17.39 -13.46
N PHE A 62 -11.11 17.25 -14.64
CA PHE A 62 -9.76 16.68 -14.76
C PHE A 62 -8.75 17.41 -13.88
N SER A 63 -8.77 18.74 -13.89
CA SER A 63 -7.87 19.57 -13.06
C SER A 63 -8.06 19.31 -11.57
N SER A 64 -9.30 19.11 -11.13
CA SER A 64 -9.59 18.70 -9.76
C SER A 64 -9.06 17.30 -9.46
N LEU A 65 -9.36 16.30 -10.28
CA LEU A 65 -8.87 14.93 -10.09
C LEU A 65 -7.34 14.87 -10.03
N PHE A 66 -6.67 15.64 -10.89
CA PHE A 66 -5.22 15.79 -10.88
C PHE A 66 -4.71 16.39 -9.57
N ARG A 67 -5.36 17.43 -9.03
CA ARG A 67 -5.02 18.00 -7.71
C ARG A 67 -5.20 16.99 -6.58
N HIS A 68 -6.29 16.22 -6.60
CA HIS A 68 -6.51 15.17 -5.59
C HIS A 68 -5.46 14.06 -5.71
N MET A 69 -5.05 13.70 -6.93
CA MET A 69 -3.97 12.74 -7.18
C MET A 69 -2.64 13.27 -6.64
N LEU A 70 -2.24 14.50 -6.94
CA LEU A 70 -1.04 15.12 -6.36
C LEU A 70 -1.08 15.14 -4.83
N PHE A 71 -2.23 15.45 -4.25
CA PHE A 71 -2.40 15.39 -2.80
C PHE A 71 -2.25 13.97 -2.24
N SER A 72 -2.75 12.96 -2.96
CA SER A 72 -2.54 11.55 -2.61
C SER A 72 -1.07 11.15 -2.69
N VAL A 73 -0.32 11.65 -3.69
CA VAL A 73 1.14 11.44 -3.81
C VAL A 73 1.87 12.02 -2.60
N LEU A 74 1.51 13.24 -2.18
CA LEU A 74 2.06 13.86 -0.97
C LEU A 74 1.73 13.04 0.28
N CYS A 75 0.48 12.55 0.40
CA CYS A 75 0.08 11.69 1.51
C CYS A 75 0.84 10.35 1.52
N PHE A 76 1.04 9.74 0.35
CA PHE A 76 1.84 8.53 0.18
C PHE A 76 3.27 8.76 0.68
N PHE A 77 3.92 9.82 0.20
CA PHE A 77 5.29 10.14 0.58
C PHE A 77 5.41 10.47 2.08
N ALA A 78 4.50 11.29 2.62
CA ALA A 78 4.47 11.62 4.04
C ALA A 78 4.24 10.37 4.91
N ALA A 79 3.33 9.49 4.50
CA ALA A 79 3.08 8.23 5.18
C ALA A 79 4.31 7.32 5.19
N TRP A 80 5.01 7.20 4.06
CA TRP A 80 6.27 6.45 3.98
C TRP A 80 7.31 6.98 4.97
N MET A 81 7.54 8.31 4.98
CA MET A 81 8.47 8.96 5.91
C MET A 81 8.08 8.71 7.37
N MET A 82 6.79 8.86 7.71
CA MET A 82 6.30 8.61 9.06
C MET A 82 6.53 7.16 9.50
N VAL A 83 6.29 6.18 8.62
CA VAL A 83 6.52 4.77 8.94
C VAL A 83 8.00 4.46 9.15
N VAL A 84 8.89 5.02 8.33
CA VAL A 84 10.36 4.85 8.52
C VAL A 84 10.81 5.45 9.84
N ILE A 85 10.40 6.69 10.15
CA ILE A 85 10.76 7.35 11.41
C ILE A 85 10.19 6.55 12.59
N PHE A 86 8.92 6.17 12.54
CA PHE A 86 8.26 5.39 13.59
C PHE A 86 8.97 4.07 13.84
N GLN A 87 9.39 3.39 12.78
CA GLN A 87 10.13 2.15 12.86
C GLN A 87 11.47 2.35 13.57
N ASN A 88 12.26 3.34 13.16
CA ASN A 88 13.55 3.61 13.79
C ASN A 88 13.39 4.04 15.26
N VAL A 89 12.36 4.81 15.59
CA VAL A 89 12.08 5.19 16.98
C VAL A 89 11.76 3.96 17.84
N ILE A 90 10.89 3.07 17.37
CA ILE A 90 10.57 1.84 18.10
C ILE A 90 11.80 0.94 18.23
N HIS A 91 12.55 0.77 17.14
CA HIS A 91 13.74 -0.07 17.15
C HIS A 91 14.80 0.47 18.11
N ALA A 92 15.08 1.78 18.08
CA ALA A 92 15.98 2.45 19.01
C ALA A 92 15.51 2.32 20.46
N PHE A 93 14.21 2.49 20.71
CA PHE A 93 13.63 2.31 22.04
C PHE A 93 13.83 0.88 22.56
N LEU A 94 13.62 -0.13 21.72
CA LEU A 94 13.83 -1.53 22.10
C LEU A 94 15.30 -1.86 22.33
N LEU A 95 16.21 -1.35 21.49
CA LEU A 95 17.65 -1.51 21.73
C LEU A 95 18.06 -0.89 23.07
N TYR A 96 17.58 0.33 23.35
CA TYR A 96 17.85 1.03 24.61
C TYR A 96 17.35 0.24 25.83
N LEU A 97 16.14 -0.34 25.76
CA LEU A 97 15.60 -1.17 26.85
C LEU A 97 16.40 -2.46 27.09
N ASN A 98 17.13 -2.95 26.09
CA ASN A 98 17.94 -4.16 26.19
C ASN A 98 19.43 -3.86 26.41
N GLY A 99 19.80 -2.61 26.70
CA GLY A 99 21.19 -2.22 26.98
C GLY A 99 22.11 -2.16 25.76
N ILE A 100 21.61 -2.50 24.56
CA ILE A 100 22.42 -2.57 23.34
C ILE A 100 22.91 -1.16 22.95
N HIS A 101 24.19 -1.03 22.62
CA HIS A 101 24.82 0.23 22.22
C HIS A 101 24.60 0.52 20.72
N PHE A 102 23.97 1.66 20.43
CA PHE A 102 23.71 2.11 19.05
C PHE A 102 23.83 3.62 18.90
N SER A 103 24.11 4.05 17.67
CA SER A 103 23.93 5.43 17.22
C SER A 103 22.62 5.57 16.47
N TYR A 104 21.82 6.54 16.87
CA TYR A 104 20.51 6.83 16.29
C TYR A 104 20.58 8.02 15.33
N SER A 105 19.99 7.84 14.16
CA SER A 105 19.55 8.92 13.29
C SER A 105 18.06 8.73 12.93
N LEU A 106 17.40 9.79 12.47
CA LEU A 106 15.98 9.71 12.06
C LEU A 106 15.70 8.59 11.04
N PHE A 107 16.67 8.27 10.19
CA PHE A 107 16.50 7.37 9.05
C PHE A 107 17.32 6.08 9.17
N THR A 108 18.27 6.00 10.08
CA THR A 108 19.17 4.86 10.23
C THR A 108 19.53 4.61 11.69
N ILE A 109 19.80 3.34 12.00
CA ILE A 109 20.42 2.93 13.26
C ILE A 109 21.72 2.22 12.89
N SER A 110 22.79 2.60 13.56
CA SER A 110 24.11 2.00 13.41
C SER A 110 24.53 1.38 14.73
N TYR A 111 24.84 0.08 14.73
CA TYR A 111 25.32 -0.64 15.91
C TYR A 111 26.76 -0.24 16.24
N LEU A 112 27.05 -0.07 17.52
CA LEU A 112 28.41 0.22 18.00
C LEU A 112 29.13 -1.11 18.31
N PRO A 113 30.46 -1.16 18.20
CA PRO A 113 31.22 -2.36 18.57
C PRO A 113 31.21 -2.56 20.10
N GLY A 114 30.94 -3.79 20.55
CA GLY A 114 30.97 -4.15 21.98
C GLY A 114 29.95 -5.21 22.40
N ASP A 115 28.81 -5.30 21.72
CA ASP A 115 27.60 -5.95 22.28
C ASP A 115 27.44 -7.43 21.93
N ILE A 116 28.51 -8.11 21.51
CA ILE A 116 28.44 -9.49 20.98
C ILE A 116 27.86 -10.47 22.03
N TYR A 117 28.05 -10.18 23.32
CA TYR A 117 27.60 -11.02 24.44
C TYR A 117 26.25 -10.59 25.05
N GLU A 118 25.65 -9.49 24.59
CA GLU A 118 24.39 -8.97 25.15
C GLU A 118 23.14 -9.50 24.44
N TRP A 119 23.32 -10.20 23.32
CA TRP A 119 22.23 -10.79 22.57
C TRP A 119 21.85 -12.17 23.12
N ASP A 120 20.88 -12.21 24.02
CA ASP A 120 20.13 -13.43 24.28
C ASP A 120 19.09 -13.70 23.18
N GLU A 121 18.65 -14.96 23.05
CA GLU A 121 17.68 -15.37 22.04
C GLU A 121 16.34 -14.62 22.18
N GLY A 122 15.93 -14.34 23.42
CA GLY A 122 14.68 -13.64 23.74
C GLY A 122 14.68 -12.19 23.26
N SER A 123 15.78 -11.47 23.47
CA SER A 123 15.98 -10.08 23.09
C SER A 123 16.10 -9.95 21.58
N MET A 124 16.78 -10.89 20.90
CA MET A 124 16.78 -10.95 19.43
C MET A 124 15.36 -11.13 18.88
N LEU A 125 14.60 -12.10 19.40
CA LEU A 125 13.22 -12.31 18.95
C LEU A 125 12.35 -11.10 19.24
N LEU A 126 12.46 -10.50 20.42
CA LEU A 126 11.68 -9.34 20.80
C LEU A 126 12.00 -8.14 19.91
N ILE A 127 13.27 -7.80 19.72
CA ILE A 127 13.69 -6.62 18.95
C ILE A 127 13.39 -6.81 17.45
N TYR A 128 13.64 -7.99 16.89
CA TYR A 128 13.56 -8.20 15.45
C TYR A 128 12.26 -8.85 14.97
N SER A 129 11.36 -9.33 15.82
CA SER A 129 10.08 -9.91 15.38
C SER A 129 8.86 -9.12 15.83
N LEU A 130 8.76 -8.79 17.12
CA LEU A 130 7.56 -8.21 17.73
C LEU A 130 7.11 -6.88 17.08
N PRO A 131 8.01 -5.92 16.77
CA PRO A 131 7.62 -4.67 16.12
C PRO A 131 6.94 -4.88 14.77
N TYR A 132 7.39 -5.86 13.99
CA TYR A 132 6.87 -6.12 12.65
C TYR A 132 5.43 -6.63 12.71
N PHE A 133 5.13 -7.55 13.64
CA PHE A 133 3.76 -7.97 13.90
C PHE A 133 2.92 -6.81 14.45
N GLY A 134 3.51 -5.97 15.32
CA GLY A 134 2.91 -4.72 15.78
C GLY A 134 2.53 -3.78 14.63
N TYR A 135 3.38 -3.61 13.62
CA TYR A 135 3.09 -2.80 12.44
C TYR A 135 1.94 -3.37 11.62
N LEU A 136 1.87 -4.69 11.41
CA LEU A 136 0.74 -5.32 10.74
C LEU A 136 -0.56 -5.04 11.50
N MET A 137 -0.58 -5.33 12.81
CA MET A 137 -1.77 -5.17 13.65
C MET A 137 -2.20 -3.70 13.73
N PHE A 138 -1.25 -2.79 13.93
CA PHE A 138 -1.52 -1.35 13.98
C PHE A 138 -1.98 -0.82 12.61
N GLY A 139 -1.38 -1.28 11.52
CA GLY A 139 -1.80 -0.95 10.16
C GLY A 139 -3.23 -1.40 9.90
N VAL A 140 -3.58 -2.65 10.20
CA VAL A 140 -4.95 -3.17 10.05
C VAL A 140 -5.94 -2.40 10.92
N TYR A 141 -5.61 -2.21 12.20
CA TYR A 141 -6.43 -1.45 13.14
C TYR A 141 -6.67 -0.01 12.66
N LEU A 142 -5.62 0.67 12.18
CA LEU A 142 -5.69 2.04 11.70
C LEU A 142 -6.57 2.15 10.44
N ALA A 143 -6.47 1.20 9.50
CA ALA A 143 -7.35 1.15 8.33
C ALA A 143 -8.83 1.02 8.73
N GLU A 144 -9.14 0.09 9.64
CA GLU A 144 -10.52 -0.12 10.10
C GLU A 144 -11.07 1.09 10.85
N LYS A 145 -10.26 1.70 11.72
CA LYS A 145 -10.68 2.89 12.48
C LYS A 145 -10.86 4.10 11.58
N THR A 146 -9.97 4.30 10.61
CA THR A 146 -10.06 5.43 9.67
C THR A 146 -11.35 5.38 8.86
N GLY A 147 -11.81 4.19 8.45
CA GLY A 147 -13.11 4.02 7.78
C GLY A 147 -14.31 4.44 8.63
N ARG A 148 -14.15 4.50 9.97
CA ARG A 148 -15.19 4.94 10.91
C ARG A 148 -15.05 6.42 11.30
N MET A 149 -13.94 7.09 10.97
CA MET A 149 -13.64 8.48 11.29
C MET A 149 -14.36 9.47 10.35
N LYS A 150 -15.68 9.56 10.50
CA LYS A 150 -16.53 10.38 9.62
C LYS A 150 -16.28 11.89 9.71
N GLN A 151 -15.69 12.36 10.82
CA GLN A 151 -15.53 13.80 11.13
C GLN A 151 -14.13 14.33 10.85
N VAL A 152 -13.20 13.41 10.61
CA VAL A 152 -11.86 13.75 10.17
C VAL A 152 -11.96 14.29 8.74
N SER A 153 -11.10 15.23 8.36
CA SER A 153 -11.09 15.71 6.97
C SER A 153 -10.74 14.56 6.02
N TRP A 154 -11.23 14.61 4.77
CA TRP A 154 -10.91 13.55 3.79
C TRP A 154 -9.39 13.45 3.56
N GLN A 155 -8.68 14.57 3.69
CA GLN A 155 -7.23 14.65 3.60
C GLN A 155 -6.55 13.83 4.69
N ILE A 156 -6.95 14.02 5.96
CA ILE A 156 -6.36 13.28 7.07
C ILE A 156 -6.75 11.81 6.98
N ARG A 157 -7.98 11.48 6.59
CA ARG A 157 -8.37 10.07 6.33
C ARG A 157 -7.47 9.44 5.27
N LEU A 158 -7.21 10.14 4.16
CA LEU A 158 -6.34 9.66 3.10
C LEU A 158 -4.91 9.42 3.60
N LEU A 159 -4.36 10.34 4.39
CA LEU A 159 -3.06 10.17 5.02
C LEU A 159 -3.02 8.95 5.96
N LEU A 160 -4.02 8.78 6.83
CA LEU A 160 -4.10 7.65 7.75
C LEU A 160 -4.26 6.31 7.02
N ILE A 161 -5.02 6.28 5.92
CA ILE A 161 -5.10 5.11 5.04
C ILE A 161 -3.74 4.80 4.44
N TRP A 162 -3.01 5.80 3.94
CA TRP A 162 -1.66 5.58 3.42
C TRP A 162 -0.70 5.10 4.49
N ILE A 163 -0.72 5.65 5.71
CA ILE A 163 0.09 5.17 6.84
C ILE A 163 -0.23 3.70 7.13
N SER A 164 -1.52 3.36 7.21
CA SER A 164 -1.98 1.99 7.41
C SER A 164 -1.44 1.03 6.33
N ILE A 165 -1.58 1.41 5.06
CA ILE A 165 -1.08 0.60 3.94
C ILE A 165 0.44 0.47 4.01
N HIS A 166 1.17 1.56 4.30
CA HIS A 166 2.63 1.51 4.43
C HIS A 166 3.09 0.63 5.59
N LEU A 167 2.40 0.60 6.73
CA LEU A 167 2.71 -0.31 7.84
C LEU A 167 2.55 -1.79 7.44
N ILE A 168 1.47 -2.11 6.71
CA ILE A 168 1.22 -3.48 6.22
C ILE A 168 2.24 -3.87 5.15
N VAL A 169 2.50 -2.97 4.19
CA VAL A 169 3.54 -3.16 3.15
C VAL A 169 4.89 -3.36 3.82
N TYR A 170 5.22 -2.56 4.82
CA TYR A 170 6.49 -2.64 5.54
C TYR A 170 6.67 -4.01 6.22
N PHE A 171 5.64 -4.52 6.91
CA PHE A 171 5.65 -5.89 7.44
C PHE A 171 5.94 -6.93 6.33
N MET A 172 5.22 -6.87 5.20
CA MET A 172 5.42 -7.82 4.09
C MET A 172 6.83 -7.73 3.50
N VAL A 173 7.36 -6.51 3.36
CA VAL A 173 8.73 -6.24 2.92
C VAL A 173 9.74 -6.87 3.87
N SER A 174 9.56 -6.72 5.18
CA SER A 174 10.48 -7.28 6.17
C SER A 174 10.42 -8.81 6.24
N VAL A 175 9.24 -9.42 6.06
CA VAL A 175 9.11 -10.88 5.89
C VAL A 175 9.85 -11.35 4.64
N LEU A 176 9.69 -10.67 3.50
CA LEU A 176 10.36 -11.03 2.25
C LEU A 176 11.89 -10.87 2.36
N LYS A 177 12.36 -9.74 2.90
CA LYS A 177 13.77 -9.53 3.20
C LYS A 177 14.29 -10.61 4.13
N GLY A 178 13.51 -11.00 5.14
CA GLY A 178 13.95 -11.98 6.12
C GLY A 178 14.19 -13.38 5.58
N VAL A 179 13.67 -13.70 4.38
CA VAL A 179 14.04 -14.94 3.67
C VAL A 179 15.41 -14.82 3.01
N ILE A 180 15.73 -13.65 2.46
CA ILE A 180 16.84 -13.43 1.51
C ILE A 180 18.07 -12.84 2.21
N ILE A 181 17.88 -12.00 3.21
CA ILE A 181 18.90 -11.15 3.83
C ILE A 181 18.82 -11.31 5.35
N TYR A 182 19.96 -11.55 5.98
CA TYR A 182 20.12 -11.55 7.44
C TYR A 182 20.14 -10.12 7.99
N ARG A 183 18.98 -9.45 7.99
CA ARG A 183 18.79 -8.09 8.49
C ARG A 183 17.33 -7.90 8.93
N GLU A 184 17.08 -6.99 9.88
CA GLU A 184 15.72 -6.68 10.34
C GLU A 184 15.03 -7.97 10.82
N PHE A 185 13.77 -8.20 10.43
CA PHE A 185 13.03 -9.44 10.68
C PHE A 185 13.77 -10.72 10.28
N GLY A 186 14.69 -10.65 9.30
CA GLY A 186 15.50 -11.79 8.88
C GLY A 186 16.41 -12.37 9.94
N ILE A 187 16.84 -11.55 10.91
CA ILE A 187 17.69 -12.01 12.01
C ILE A 187 16.89 -13.01 12.85
N ALA A 188 15.73 -12.60 13.35
CA ALA A 188 14.82 -13.48 14.10
C ALA A 188 14.34 -14.66 13.25
N PHE A 189 13.98 -14.43 11.98
CA PHE A 189 13.39 -15.49 11.15
C PHE A 189 14.38 -16.60 10.80
N GLN A 190 15.65 -16.25 10.54
CA GLN A 190 16.71 -17.23 10.31
C GLN A 190 17.09 -17.99 11.58
N TRP A 191 17.05 -17.34 12.75
CA TRP A 191 17.31 -17.98 14.04
C TRP A 191 16.26 -19.04 14.38
N VAL A 192 14.97 -18.70 14.27
CA VAL A 192 13.90 -19.67 14.59
C VAL A 192 13.83 -20.80 13.57
N ILE A 193 14.09 -20.49 12.30
CA ILE A 193 13.93 -21.43 11.19
C ILE A 193 15.18 -21.38 10.33
N GLU A 194 16.13 -22.27 10.61
CA GLU A 194 17.40 -22.34 9.89
C GLU A 194 17.23 -22.79 8.43
N VAL A 195 16.21 -23.60 8.14
CA VAL A 195 15.96 -24.17 6.81
C VAL A 195 15.39 -23.12 5.85
N PHE A 196 16.17 -22.73 4.85
CA PHE A 196 15.81 -21.71 3.85
C PHE A 196 14.48 -22.00 3.14
N TYR A 197 14.26 -23.23 2.68
CA TYR A 197 13.03 -23.61 1.97
C TYR A 197 11.79 -23.48 2.85
N LEU A 198 11.90 -23.80 4.14
CA LEU A 198 10.80 -23.66 5.09
C LEU A 198 10.47 -22.19 5.34
N ARG A 199 11.49 -21.32 5.47
CA ARG A 199 11.30 -19.86 5.54
C ARG A 199 10.56 -19.32 4.32
N LEU A 200 10.93 -19.78 3.12
CA LEU A 200 10.31 -19.36 1.86
C LEU A 200 8.82 -19.75 1.81
N VAL A 201 8.48 -20.97 2.20
CA VAL A 201 7.08 -21.44 2.26
C VAL A 201 6.26 -20.62 3.26
N ILE A 202 6.80 -20.38 4.46
CA ILE A 202 6.11 -19.60 5.50
C ILE A 202 5.92 -18.14 5.04
N ALA A 203 6.96 -17.51 4.51
CA ALA A 203 6.87 -16.16 3.98
C ALA A 203 5.82 -16.06 2.87
N ALA A 204 5.79 -17.02 1.95
CA ALA A 204 4.78 -17.07 0.88
C ALA A 204 3.35 -17.17 1.43
N ILE A 205 3.12 -18.02 2.43
CA ILE A 205 1.80 -18.17 3.08
C ILE A 205 1.41 -16.86 3.78
N VAL A 206 2.30 -16.27 4.58
CA VAL A 206 2.03 -15.04 5.33
C VAL A 206 1.74 -13.87 4.38
N ILE A 207 2.55 -13.71 3.33
CA ILE A 207 2.33 -12.67 2.30
C ILE A 207 1.02 -12.93 1.56
N ALA A 208 0.70 -14.18 1.20
CA ALA A 208 -0.55 -14.52 0.52
C ALA A 208 -1.78 -14.20 1.38
N LEU A 209 -1.78 -14.59 2.65
CA LEU A 209 -2.87 -14.30 3.60
C LEU A 209 -3.03 -12.79 3.84
N THR A 210 -1.92 -12.07 4.03
CA THR A 210 -1.92 -10.62 4.22
C THR A 210 -2.45 -9.90 2.98
N SER A 211 -1.97 -10.30 1.79
CA SER A 211 -2.42 -9.75 0.51
C SER A 211 -3.90 -10.02 0.28
N TRP A 212 -4.36 -11.25 0.58
CA TRP A 212 -5.76 -11.62 0.48
C TRP A 212 -6.63 -10.74 1.38
N TYR A 213 -6.24 -10.56 2.64
CA TYR A 213 -6.96 -9.72 3.59
C TYR A 213 -7.08 -8.26 3.12
N VAL A 214 -5.96 -7.65 2.71
CA VAL A 214 -5.96 -6.26 2.23
C VAL A 214 -6.78 -6.13 0.94
N ARG A 215 -6.64 -7.08 0.01
CA ARG A 215 -7.35 -7.09 -1.28
C ARG A 215 -8.87 -6.95 -1.11
N GLN A 216 -9.45 -7.67 -0.15
CA GLN A 216 -10.90 -7.67 0.10
C GLN A 216 -11.43 -6.32 0.61
N ARG A 217 -10.57 -5.47 1.17
CA ARG A 217 -10.96 -4.21 1.83
C ARG A 217 -10.32 -2.96 1.21
N PHE A 218 -9.40 -3.14 0.27
CA PHE A 218 -8.63 -2.08 -0.37
C PHE A 218 -9.53 -0.95 -0.90
N ALA A 219 -10.53 -1.29 -1.72
CA ALA A 219 -11.46 -0.31 -2.27
C ALA A 219 -12.26 0.39 -1.16
N TYR A 220 -12.69 -0.34 -0.14
CA TYR A 220 -13.44 0.23 0.98
C TYR A 220 -12.62 1.31 1.70
N TYR A 221 -11.34 1.03 2.01
CA TYR A 221 -10.47 1.99 2.70
C TYR A 221 -10.40 3.32 1.92
N PHE A 222 -10.01 3.30 0.66
CA PHE A 222 -9.84 4.53 -0.13
C PHE A 222 -11.17 5.21 -0.49
N LEU A 223 -12.26 4.48 -0.63
CA LEU A 223 -13.58 5.08 -0.84
C LEU A 223 -14.13 5.78 0.40
N THR A 224 -13.65 5.44 1.62
CA THR A 224 -14.00 6.23 2.82
C THR A 224 -13.33 7.61 2.85
N ALA A 225 -12.27 7.82 2.06
CA ALA A 225 -11.56 9.09 1.94
C ALA A 225 -12.06 9.97 0.77
N VAL A 226 -13.23 9.71 0.21
CA VAL A 226 -13.79 10.60 -0.82
C VAL A 226 -14.07 12.00 -0.26
N PRO A 227 -13.75 13.08 -1.01
CA PRO A 227 -14.01 14.45 -0.61
C PRO A 227 -15.49 14.81 -0.71
N VAL A 228 -16.17 14.27 -1.73
CA VAL A 228 -17.58 14.54 -2.03
C VAL A 228 -18.34 13.26 -2.36
N LYS A 229 -19.62 13.24 -2.00
CA LYS A 229 -20.50 12.06 -2.14
C LYS A 229 -20.73 11.65 -3.59
N ILE A 230 -20.56 12.57 -4.56
CA ILE A 230 -20.73 12.26 -5.97
C ILE A 230 -19.82 11.12 -6.45
N PHE A 231 -18.64 10.94 -5.86
CA PHE A 231 -17.75 9.81 -6.18
C PHE A 231 -18.34 8.45 -5.83
N LEU A 232 -19.34 8.40 -4.94
CA LEU A 232 -20.01 7.16 -4.50
C LEU A 232 -21.28 6.85 -5.29
N SER A 233 -21.74 7.76 -6.15
CA SER A 233 -23.05 7.65 -6.83
C SER A 233 -23.08 6.60 -7.94
N SER A 234 -21.94 6.32 -8.58
CA SER A 234 -21.85 5.33 -9.65
C SER A 234 -20.52 4.56 -9.60
N ASP A 235 -20.54 3.35 -10.12
CA ASP A 235 -19.35 2.48 -10.15
C ASP A 235 -18.20 3.10 -10.92
N ASN A 236 -18.49 3.81 -12.02
CA ASN A 236 -17.47 4.49 -12.82
C ASN A 236 -16.78 5.59 -12.02
N LEU A 237 -17.53 6.35 -11.21
CA LEU A 237 -16.95 7.41 -10.37
C LEU A 237 -16.15 6.84 -9.21
N LYS A 238 -16.60 5.74 -8.59
CA LYS A 238 -15.83 5.01 -7.57
C LYS A 238 -14.51 4.49 -8.17
N LYS A 239 -14.54 3.91 -9.37
CA LYS A 239 -13.35 3.44 -10.11
C LYS A 239 -12.42 4.58 -10.47
N SER A 240 -12.98 5.72 -10.92
CA SER A 240 -12.21 6.93 -11.23
C SER A 240 -11.45 7.42 -10.00
N TRP A 241 -12.14 7.57 -8.86
CA TRP A 241 -11.53 7.93 -7.59
C TRP A 241 -10.37 7.00 -7.22
N LEU A 242 -10.60 5.67 -7.18
CA LEU A 242 -9.55 4.70 -6.87
C LEU A 242 -8.37 4.80 -7.85
N THR A 243 -8.64 4.91 -9.15
CA THR A 243 -7.58 4.98 -10.16
C THR A 243 -6.70 6.20 -9.97
N TRP A 244 -7.29 7.38 -9.76
CA TRP A 244 -6.53 8.61 -9.58
C TRP A 244 -5.79 8.65 -8.24
N ILE A 245 -6.43 8.19 -7.16
CA ILE A 245 -5.91 8.31 -5.80
C ILE A 245 -4.93 7.21 -5.44
N THR A 246 -5.08 6.01 -5.98
CA THR A 246 -4.18 4.89 -5.69
C THR A 246 -3.38 4.49 -6.91
N GLY A 247 -4.05 4.14 -8.01
CA GLY A 247 -3.38 3.56 -9.19
C GLY A 247 -2.32 4.48 -9.78
N ILE A 248 -2.72 5.72 -10.10
CA ILE A 248 -1.83 6.73 -10.68
C ILE A 248 -0.89 7.28 -9.62
N ALA A 249 -1.36 7.54 -8.39
CA ALA A 249 -0.56 8.18 -7.34
C ALA A 249 0.61 7.32 -6.82
N ILE A 250 0.49 5.99 -6.86
CA ILE A 250 1.58 5.09 -6.41
C ILE A 250 2.84 5.32 -7.25
N ILE A 251 2.72 5.45 -8.58
CA ILE A 251 3.87 5.57 -9.48
C ILE A 251 4.78 6.78 -9.15
N PRO A 252 4.28 8.03 -9.13
CA PRO A 252 5.08 9.19 -8.77
C PRO A 252 5.42 9.22 -7.28
N GLY A 253 4.60 8.66 -6.37
CA GLY A 253 4.93 8.58 -4.95
C GLY A 253 6.15 7.69 -4.69
N VAL A 254 6.19 6.56 -5.37
CA VAL A 254 7.35 5.66 -5.43
C VAL A 254 8.57 6.34 -6.05
N LEU A 255 8.39 7.04 -7.18
CA LEU A 255 9.49 7.74 -7.84
C LEU A 255 10.08 8.83 -6.94
N MET A 256 9.23 9.58 -6.24
CA MET A 256 9.64 10.60 -5.29
C MET A 256 10.40 10.00 -4.09
N ALA A 257 9.93 8.87 -3.55
CA ALA A 257 10.66 8.13 -2.51
C ALA A 257 12.01 7.61 -3.01
N ALA A 258 12.10 7.18 -4.28
CA ALA A 258 13.36 6.75 -4.90
C ALA A 258 14.33 7.91 -5.13
N LEU A 259 13.85 9.11 -5.49
CA LEU A 259 14.68 10.28 -5.77
C LEU A 259 15.28 10.92 -4.50
N MET A 260 14.63 10.82 -3.34
CA MET A 260 15.10 11.35 -2.04
C MET A 260 16.21 10.46 -1.40
N TRP A 261 17.09 9.96 -2.26
CA TRP A 261 17.95 8.78 -2.11
C TRP A 261 19.10 8.95 -1.09
N TYR A 262 19.20 8.05 -0.10
CA TYR A 262 20.45 7.78 0.64
C TYR A 262 21.06 6.43 0.20
N PRO A 263 22.39 6.30 -0.03
CA PRO A 263 23.01 5.11 -0.63
C PRO A 263 22.64 3.78 0.04
N GLU A 264 22.42 3.78 1.37
CA GLU A 264 22.13 2.60 2.17
C GLU A 264 20.66 2.10 2.06
N MET A 265 19.77 2.89 1.45
CA MET A 265 18.33 2.56 1.35
C MET A 265 17.95 1.84 0.03
N ARG A 266 18.91 1.54 -0.85
CA ARG A 266 18.68 0.96 -2.19
C ARG A 266 17.86 -0.34 -2.16
N ILE A 267 18.22 -1.26 -1.28
CA ILE A 267 17.52 -2.55 -1.15
C ILE A 267 16.11 -2.33 -0.60
N ASN A 268 15.94 -1.41 0.36
CA ASN A 268 14.64 -1.14 0.97
C ASN A 268 13.65 -0.56 -0.05
N VAL A 269 14.11 0.33 -0.92
CA VAL A 269 13.28 0.91 -1.99
C VAL A 269 12.90 -0.15 -3.02
N VAL A 270 13.83 -0.98 -3.51
CA VAL A 270 13.53 -2.06 -4.47
C VAL A 270 12.53 -3.07 -3.91
N VAL A 271 12.69 -3.45 -2.65
CA VAL A 271 11.77 -4.41 -2.01
C VAL A 271 10.41 -3.75 -1.73
N THR A 272 10.38 -2.46 -1.36
CA THR A 272 9.13 -1.70 -1.19
C THR A 272 8.39 -1.57 -2.52
N LEU A 273 9.10 -1.26 -3.60
CA LEU A 273 8.62 -1.25 -4.98
C LEU A 273 7.98 -2.59 -5.35
N PHE A 274 8.70 -3.68 -5.11
CA PHE A 274 8.22 -5.03 -5.38
C PHE A 274 6.98 -5.36 -4.55
N ALA A 275 6.93 -4.96 -3.28
CA ALA A 275 5.75 -5.17 -2.43
C ALA A 275 4.54 -4.35 -2.89
N PHE A 276 4.73 -3.13 -3.41
CA PHE A 276 3.63 -2.38 -4.03
C PHE A 276 3.13 -3.02 -5.33
N VAL A 277 3.99 -3.72 -6.09
CA VAL A 277 3.56 -4.52 -7.24
C VAL A 277 2.63 -5.66 -6.80
N ILE A 278 2.85 -6.26 -5.62
CA ILE A 278 1.95 -7.29 -5.05
C ILE A 278 0.53 -6.71 -4.77
N PHE A 279 0.39 -5.39 -4.60
CA PHE A 279 -0.91 -4.73 -4.48
C PHE A 279 -1.60 -4.40 -5.81
N VAL A 280 -0.93 -4.57 -6.96
CA VAL A 280 -1.56 -4.37 -8.29
C VAL A 280 -2.75 -5.32 -8.50
N PRO A 281 -2.66 -6.63 -8.21
CA PRO A 281 -3.82 -7.52 -8.17
C PRO A 281 -4.95 -7.03 -7.24
N SER A 282 -4.61 -6.37 -6.13
CA SER A 282 -5.61 -5.80 -5.22
C SER A 282 -6.39 -4.65 -5.86
N PHE A 283 -5.72 -3.82 -6.67
CA PHE A 283 -6.36 -2.77 -7.45
C PHE A 283 -7.26 -3.34 -8.56
N ILE A 284 -6.81 -4.39 -9.26
CA ILE A 284 -7.61 -5.06 -10.29
C ILE A 284 -8.86 -5.68 -9.65
N TYR A 285 -8.70 -6.41 -8.55
CA TYR A 285 -9.82 -7.01 -7.84
C TYR A 285 -10.79 -5.96 -7.28
N ALA A 286 -10.27 -4.85 -6.73
CA ALA A 286 -11.05 -3.69 -6.31
C ALA A 286 -12.00 -3.19 -7.40
N SER A 287 -11.57 -3.17 -8.66
CA SER A 287 -12.41 -2.75 -9.78
C SER A 287 -13.60 -3.69 -10.07
N VAL A 288 -13.53 -4.96 -9.62
CA VAL A 288 -14.57 -5.98 -9.82
C VAL A 288 -15.64 -5.90 -8.73
N TYR A 289 -15.26 -5.85 -7.44
CA TYR A 289 -16.23 -5.89 -6.34
C TYR A 289 -16.75 -4.51 -5.90
N ILE A 290 -16.29 -3.41 -6.53
CA ILE A 290 -16.64 -2.03 -6.16
C ILE A 290 -18.15 -1.75 -6.11
N GLN A 291 -18.92 -2.50 -6.90
CA GLN A 291 -20.37 -2.39 -7.02
C GLN A 291 -21.08 -2.79 -5.72
N ILE A 292 -20.47 -3.70 -4.95
CA ILE A 292 -21.04 -4.30 -3.73
C ILE A 292 -20.76 -3.41 -2.51
N ILE A 293 -19.79 -2.49 -2.61
CA ILE A 293 -19.36 -1.65 -1.48
C ILE A 293 -20.40 -0.56 -1.22
N LYS A 294 -21.06 -0.66 -0.06
CA LYS A 294 -21.96 0.37 0.49
C LYS A 294 -21.24 1.12 1.61
N ILE A 295 -21.11 2.44 1.46
CA ILE A 295 -20.57 3.32 2.50
C ILE A 295 -21.73 4.09 3.13
N PRO A 296 -22.05 3.88 4.42
CA PRO A 296 -23.17 4.56 5.07
C PRO A 296 -22.93 6.07 5.17
N ALA A 297 -23.90 6.86 4.72
CA ALA A 297 -23.83 8.32 4.73
C ALA A 297 -23.55 8.86 6.15
N ALA A 298 -22.59 9.77 6.26
CA ALA A 298 -22.24 10.41 7.52
C ALA A 298 -23.19 11.55 7.84
N GLY A 299 -23.84 11.48 9.01
CA GLY A 299 -24.53 12.58 9.67
C GLY A 299 -23.87 12.89 11.00
N LYS A 300 -23.71 14.19 11.27
CA LYS A 300 -23.18 14.88 12.47
C LYS A 300 -21.66 15.05 12.61
N ILE A 301 -21.31 16.33 12.79
CA ILE A 301 -20.00 16.93 13.01
C ILE A 301 -19.61 16.73 14.48
N VAL A 302 -18.40 16.23 14.75
CA VAL A 302 -17.76 16.37 16.07
C VAL A 302 -16.60 17.33 15.88
N PRO A 303 -16.36 18.22 16.84
CA PRO A 303 -15.50 19.35 16.60
C PRO A 303 -14.03 18.95 16.76
N SER A 304 -13.19 19.59 15.95
CA SER A 304 -11.76 19.35 15.73
C SER A 304 -10.87 19.40 16.98
N TYR A 305 -11.37 19.91 18.12
CA TYR A 305 -10.62 19.96 19.37
C TYR A 305 -10.34 18.57 19.97
N VAL A 306 -11.18 17.56 19.72
CA VAL A 306 -10.97 16.22 20.29
C VAL A 306 -9.70 15.57 19.73
N PHE A 307 -9.39 15.80 18.45
CA PHE A 307 -8.17 15.29 17.81
C PHE A 307 -6.92 16.02 18.32
N ILE A 308 -6.98 17.34 18.47
CA ILE A 308 -5.89 18.15 19.03
C ILE A 308 -5.61 17.72 20.48
N ILE A 309 -6.65 17.51 21.29
CA ILE A 309 -6.51 17.02 22.68
C ILE A 309 -5.92 15.61 22.72
N SER A 310 -6.28 14.73 21.77
CA SER A 310 -5.75 13.36 21.71
C SER A 310 -4.25 13.34 21.34
N VAL A 311 -3.83 14.19 20.40
CA VAL A 311 -2.42 14.34 20.01
C VAL A 311 -1.61 14.98 21.13
N LEU A 312 -2.14 16.02 21.78
CA LEU A 312 -1.48 16.66 22.92
C LEU A 312 -1.38 15.73 24.14
N ALA A 313 -2.40 14.90 24.39
CA ALA A 313 -2.36 13.88 25.44
C ALA A 313 -1.30 12.81 25.15
N ALA A 314 -1.17 12.36 23.89
CA ALA A 314 -0.11 11.42 23.50
C ALA A 314 1.29 12.03 23.66
N ILE A 315 1.49 13.29 23.25
CA ILE A 315 2.75 14.01 23.44
C ILE A 315 3.07 14.16 24.94
N TYR A 316 2.08 14.52 25.76
CA TYR A 316 2.24 14.64 27.21
C TYR A 316 2.64 13.32 27.88
N VAL A 317 2.00 12.20 27.51
CA VAL A 317 2.35 10.87 28.04
C VAL A 317 3.78 10.48 27.65
N ILE A 318 4.19 10.74 26.41
CA ILE A 318 5.57 10.49 25.95
C ILE A 318 6.56 11.34 26.75
N LEU A 319 6.31 12.64 26.91
CA LEU A 319 7.17 13.52 27.71
C LEU A 319 7.23 13.10 29.18
N LYS A 320 6.12 12.63 29.75
CA LYS A 320 6.08 12.17 31.14
C LYS A 320 6.87 10.88 31.34
N LEU A 321 6.75 9.91 30.42
CA LEU A 321 7.55 8.68 30.46
C LEU A 321 9.05 8.96 30.36
N LEU A 322 9.46 9.90 29.49
CA LEU A 322 10.85 10.33 29.37
C LEU A 322 11.37 11.00 30.64
N SER A 323 10.56 11.86 31.29
CA SER A 323 10.93 12.50 32.56
C SER A 323 11.05 11.53 33.74
N THR A 324 10.37 10.38 33.68
CA THR A 324 10.39 9.40 34.77
C THR A 324 11.63 8.52 34.68
N GLN A 325 12.14 8.26 33.48
CA GLN A 325 13.41 7.54 33.27
C GLN A 325 14.63 8.36 33.71
N SER A 326 14.62 9.69 33.59
CA SER A 326 15.73 10.53 34.06
C SER A 326 15.90 10.56 35.58
N TYR A 327 14.88 10.17 36.35
CA TYR A 327 14.95 10.03 37.80
C TYR A 327 15.53 8.68 38.25
N ILE A 328 15.48 7.65 37.41
CA ILE A 328 16.00 6.30 37.71
C ILE A 328 17.51 6.21 37.40
N ILE A 329 18.04 7.13 36.59
CA ILE A 329 19.46 7.15 36.18
C ILE A 329 20.32 7.98 37.15
N ASN A 330 19.71 8.81 38.00
CA ASN A 330 20.42 9.73 38.92
C ASN A 330 20.22 9.41 40.41
N GLY A 331 19.65 8.25 40.75
CA GLY A 331 19.58 7.72 42.11
C GLY A 331 19.99 6.26 42.08
#